data_AF-A0AAV9ID15-F1
#
_entry.id   AF-A0AAV9ID15-F1
#
_cell.length_a   1.000
_cell.length_b   1.000
_cell.length_c   1.000
_cell.angle_alpha   90.00
_cell.angle_beta   90.00
_cell.angle_gamma   90.00
#
_symmetry.space_group_name_H-M   'P 1'
#
loop_
_entity.id
_entity.type
_entity.pdbx_description
1 polymer ?
#
loop_
_entity_poly.entity_id
_entity_poly.type
_entity_poly.pdbx_seq_one_letter_code
_entity_poly.pdbx_strand_id
1 'polypeptide(L)'
;MSDLNERPLTTSSVLYAAAKEIGRRCAKENRDFLECKNREENPESCLGQGEKVTNCVLQLLKDLNATCPREFEEYSACLDRQSSQLYLFDRCRKFERNLVSCRSSIQSENRAETIEKNKTSEASTNS
;
A
#
# COMPACT_ATOMS: atom_id res chain seq x y z
N MET A 1 -11.50 20.67 7.68
CA MET A 1 -11.32 20.43 6.24
C MET A 1 -9.90 19.95 6.04
N SER A 2 -9.71 18.66 5.77
CA SER A 2 -8.40 18.05 5.54
C SER A 2 -7.87 18.45 4.16
N ASP A 3 -6.61 18.87 4.15
CA ASP A 3 -5.91 19.52 3.05
C ASP A 3 -5.84 18.62 1.80
N LEU A 4 -6.39 19.09 0.68
CA LEU A 4 -6.35 18.40 -0.60
C LEU A 4 -4.93 18.41 -1.21
N ASN A 5 -4.04 19.28 -0.74
CA ASN A 5 -2.67 19.44 -1.25
C ASN A 5 -1.64 18.45 -0.70
N GLU A 6 -1.94 17.70 0.37
CA GLU A 6 -1.02 16.70 0.93
C GLU A 6 -1.27 15.27 0.44
N ARG A 7 -2.31 15.06 -0.37
CA ARG A 7 -2.58 13.75 -0.96
C ARG A 7 -1.70 13.57 -2.18
N PRO A 8 -0.83 12.53 -2.22
CA PRO A 8 -0.05 12.24 -3.42
C PRO A 8 -1.00 12.19 -4.62
N LEU A 9 -0.62 12.81 -5.74
CA LEU A 9 -1.39 12.70 -6.98
C LEU A 9 -1.47 11.22 -7.36
N THR A 10 -2.63 10.62 -7.15
CA THR A 10 -2.88 9.20 -7.42
C THR A 10 -3.48 9.08 -8.81
N THR A 11 -2.65 8.78 -9.80
CA THR A 11 -3.13 8.37 -11.12
C THR A 11 -3.63 6.92 -11.05
N SER A 12 -4.40 6.50 -12.05
CA SER A 12 -4.79 5.09 -12.19
C SER A 12 -3.58 4.16 -12.26
N SER A 13 -2.51 4.56 -12.95
CA SER A 13 -1.25 3.81 -13.06
C SER A 13 -0.55 3.60 -11.71
N VAL A 14 -0.53 4.63 -10.84
CA VAL A 14 -0.01 4.52 -9.47
C VAL A 14 -0.84 3.54 -8.64
N LEU A 15 -2.18 3.63 -8.72
CA LEU A 15 -3.07 2.70 -8.01
C LEU A 15 -2.92 1.25 -8.52
N TYR A 16 -2.78 1.06 -9.83
CA TYR A 16 -2.52 -0.27 -10.41
C TYR A 16 -1.17 -0.84 -9.97
N ALA A 17 -0.12 -0.02 -9.91
CA ALA A 17 1.19 -0.44 -9.41
C ALA A 17 1.10 -0.91 -7.94
N ALA A 18 0.30 -0.23 -7.12
CA ALA A 18 0.11 -0.54 -5.71
C ALA A 18 -0.94 -1.63 -5.43
N ALA A 19 -1.75 -2.05 -6.41
CA ALA A 19 -2.94 -2.87 -6.19
C ALA A 19 -2.69 -4.16 -5.39
N LYS A 20 -1.60 -4.88 -5.70
CA LYS A 20 -1.23 -6.09 -4.95
C LYS A 20 -0.87 -5.80 -3.50
N GLU A 21 -0.29 -4.63 -3.22
CA GLU A 21 0.08 -4.23 -1.86
C GLU A 21 -1.09 -3.67 -1.09
N ILE A 22 -2.04 -2.99 -1.75
CA ILE A 22 -3.32 -2.62 -1.16
C ILE A 22 -4.03 -3.90 -0.68
N GLY A 23 -4.07 -4.94 -1.53
CA GLY A 23 -4.67 -6.22 -1.20
C GLY A 23 -3.99 -6.96 -0.04
N ARG A 24 -2.69 -6.74 0.22
CA ARG A 24 -1.99 -7.34 1.36
C ARG A 24 -2.10 -6.49 2.63
N ARG A 25 -1.73 -5.21 2.54
CA ARG A 25 -1.58 -4.32 3.70
C ARG A 25 -2.93 -3.81 4.21
N CYS A 26 -3.84 -3.47 3.31
CA CYS A 26 -5.15 -2.91 3.63
C CYS A 26 -6.27 -3.95 3.54
N ALA A 27 -5.91 -5.24 3.63
CA ALA A 27 -6.86 -6.35 3.50
C ALA A 27 -8.00 -6.28 4.52
N LYS A 28 -7.66 -5.88 5.75
CA LYS A 28 -8.62 -5.80 6.85
C LYS A 28 -9.64 -4.68 6.60
N GLU A 29 -9.18 -3.46 6.34
CA GLU A 29 -10.04 -2.30 6.09
C GLU A 29 -10.94 -2.53 4.87
N ASN A 30 -10.37 -3.12 3.80
CA ASN A 30 -11.13 -3.46 2.60
C ASN A 30 -12.23 -4.50 2.90
N ARG A 31 -11.92 -5.55 3.66
CA ARG A 31 -12.91 -6.55 4.04
C ARG A 31 -14.01 -5.95 4.91
N ASP A 32 -13.65 -5.16 5.93
CA ASP A 32 -14.62 -4.52 6.82
C ASP A 32 -15.59 -3.59 6.03
N PHE A 33 -15.07 -2.88 5.02
CA PHE A 33 -15.89 -2.06 4.11
C PHE A 33 -16.81 -2.90 3.22
N LEU A 34 -16.31 -3.98 2.62
CA LEU A 34 -17.10 -4.87 1.77
C LEU A 34 -18.18 -5.61 2.55
N GLU A 35 -17.89 -6.06 3.78
CA GLU A 35 -18.87 -6.68 4.67
C GLU A 35 -19.97 -5.68 5.06
N CYS A 36 -19.62 -4.42 5.35
CA CYS A 36 -20.60 -3.37 5.58
C CYS A 36 -21.49 -3.16 4.36
N LYS A 37 -20.90 -3.00 3.17
CA LYS A 37 -21.63 -2.80 1.91
C LYS A 37 -22.55 -3.96 1.55
N ASN A 38 -22.19 -5.19 1.93
CA ASN A 38 -23.02 -6.37 1.69
C ASN A 38 -24.21 -6.46 2.67
N ARG A 39 -24.11 -5.84 3.85
CA ARG A 39 -25.17 -5.87 4.87
C ARG A 39 -26.12 -4.68 4.77
N GLU A 40 -25.60 -3.49 4.46
CA GLU A 40 -26.34 -2.23 4.45
C GLU A 40 -26.77 -1.85 3.03
N GLU A 41 -28.06 -1.53 2.83
CA GLU A 41 -28.54 -0.99 1.54
C GLU A 41 -28.13 0.47 1.34
N ASN A 42 -28.05 1.25 2.44
CA ASN A 42 -27.65 2.66 2.38
C ASN A 42 -26.11 2.79 2.41
N PRO A 43 -25.47 3.32 1.35
CA PRO A 43 -24.02 3.51 1.32
C PRO A 43 -23.48 4.48 2.38
N GLU A 44 -24.29 5.41 2.88
CA GLU A 44 -23.86 6.37 3.91
C GLU A 44 -23.50 5.68 5.23
N SER A 45 -24.13 4.56 5.54
CA SER A 45 -23.85 3.74 6.73
C SER A 45 -22.41 3.19 6.77
N CYS A 46 -21.74 3.12 5.60
CA CYS A 46 -20.39 2.55 5.46
C CYS A 46 -19.28 3.59 5.23
N LEU A 47 -19.58 4.89 5.33
CA LEU A 47 -18.61 5.96 5.07
C LEU A 47 -17.39 5.87 6.00
N GLY A 48 -17.59 5.54 7.28
CA GLY A 48 -16.48 5.39 8.23
C GLY A 48 -15.50 4.27 7.86
N GLN A 49 -16.00 3.16 7.30
CA GLN A 49 -15.17 2.07 6.79
C GLN A 49 -14.47 2.49 5.49
N GLY A 50 -15.17 3.22 4.61
CA GLY A 50 -14.58 3.76 3.39
C GLY A 50 -13.43 4.76 3.66
N GLU A 51 -13.57 5.59 4.70
CA GLU A 51 -12.51 6.48 5.16
C GLU A 51 -11.28 5.69 5.64
N LYS A 52 -11.48 4.61 6.40
CA LYS A 52 -10.39 3.72 6.86
C LYS A 52 -9.64 3.09 5.69
N VAL A 53 -10.37 2.61 4.67
CA VAL A 53 -9.76 2.10 3.42
C VAL A 53 -8.90 3.19 2.77
N THR A 54 -9.47 4.37 2.58
CA THR A 54 -8.78 5.50 1.93
C THR A 54 -7.52 5.89 2.69
N ASN A 55 -7.59 6.01 4.02
CA ASN A 55 -6.45 6.34 4.86
C ASN A 55 -5.37 5.27 4.78
N CYS A 56 -5.72 3.98 4.83
CA CYS A 56 -4.75 2.90 4.70
C CYS A 56 -4.03 2.95 3.35
N VAL A 57 -4.76 3.13 2.25
CA VAL A 57 -4.19 3.21 0.90
C VAL A 57 -3.27 4.43 0.77
N LEU A 58 -3.68 5.61 1.25
CA LEU A 58 -2.86 6.81 1.20
C LEU A 58 -1.54 6.64 1.97
N GLN A 59 -1.59 6.04 3.16
CA GLN A 59 -0.36 5.76 3.93
C GLN A 59 0.53 4.73 3.22
N LEU A 60 -0.04 3.67 2.65
CA LEU A 60 0.71 2.71 1.85
C LEU A 60 1.43 3.39 0.67
N LEU A 61 0.76 4.29 -0.04
CA LEU A 61 1.37 5.01 -1.17
C LEU A 61 2.50 5.94 -0.73
N LYS A 62 2.33 6.64 0.40
CA LYS A 62 3.39 7.43 1.02
C LYS A 62 4.59 6.57 1.36
N ASP A 63 4.37 5.42 1.98
CA ASP A 63 5.44 4.50 2.37
C ASP A 63 6.17 3.92 1.17
N LEU A 64 5.45 3.45 0.13
CA LEU A 64 6.07 2.94 -1.09
C LEU A 64 6.97 4.00 -1.76
N ASN A 65 6.50 5.25 -1.78
CA ASN A 65 7.26 6.37 -2.32
C ASN A 65 8.44 6.80 -1.43
N ALA A 66 8.40 6.50 -0.13
CA ALA A 66 9.50 6.78 0.79
C ALA A 66 10.56 5.66 0.81
N THR A 67 10.15 4.39 0.72
CA THR A 67 11.05 3.25 0.88
C THR A 67 11.60 2.70 -0.42
N CYS A 68 10.79 2.66 -1.48
CA CYS A 68 11.17 2.13 -2.80
C CYS A 68 10.79 3.10 -3.93
N PRO A 69 11.16 4.40 -3.85
CA PRO A 69 10.70 5.43 -4.78
C PRO A 69 10.97 5.07 -6.23
N ARG A 70 12.20 4.63 -6.52
CA ARG A 70 12.65 4.36 -7.89
C ARG A 70 11.89 3.18 -8.50
N GLU A 71 11.82 2.05 -7.80
CA GLU A 71 11.13 0.86 -8.31
C GLU A 71 9.63 1.09 -8.46
N PHE A 72 9.04 1.90 -7.56
CA PHE A 72 7.62 2.23 -7.63
C PHE A 72 7.31 3.18 -8.79
N GLU A 73 8.13 4.21 -8.99
CA GLU A 73 8.04 5.12 -10.13
C GLU A 73 8.25 4.39 -11.46
N GLU A 74 9.28 3.55 -11.58
CA GLU A 74 9.54 2.77 -12.80
C GLU A 74 8.37 1.84 -13.15
N TYR A 75 7.76 1.19 -12.16
CA TYR A 75 6.63 0.29 -12.40
C TYR A 75 5.37 1.05 -12.80
N SER A 76 5.02 2.11 -12.05
CA SER A 76 3.87 2.96 -12.39
C SER A 76 4.02 3.63 -13.76
N ALA A 77 5.20 4.15 -14.08
CA ALA A 77 5.49 4.72 -15.40
C ALA A 77 5.42 3.68 -16.52
N CYS A 78 5.83 2.43 -16.27
CA CYS A 78 5.64 1.35 -17.24
C CYS A 78 4.15 1.14 -17.53
N LEU A 79 3.31 1.06 -16.49
CA LEU A 79 1.87 0.85 -16.63
C LEU A 79 1.20 2.03 -17.36
N ASP A 80 1.61 3.26 -17.04
CA ASP A 80 1.06 4.48 -17.64
C ASP A 80 1.28 4.56 -19.15
N ARG A 81 2.44 4.06 -19.62
CA ARG A 81 2.80 4.05 -21.05
C ARG A 81 2.10 2.97 -21.87
N GLN A 82 1.37 2.05 -21.24
CA GLN A 82 0.70 0.98 -21.98
C GLN A 82 -0.56 1.51 -22.67
N SER A 83 -0.60 1.39 -24.00
CA SER A 83 -1.75 1.80 -24.82
C SER A 83 -2.92 0.80 -24.79
N SER A 84 -2.70 -0.43 -24.31
CA SER A 84 -3.69 -1.50 -24.28
C SER A 84 -3.82 -2.09 -22.89
N GLN A 85 -5.07 -2.14 -22.39
CA GLN A 85 -5.42 -2.76 -21.12
C GLN A 85 -5.19 -4.29 -21.13
N LEU A 86 -5.23 -4.93 -22.31
CA LEU A 86 -5.16 -6.39 -22.44
C LEU A 86 -3.79 -6.95 -21.99
N TYR A 87 -2.71 -6.20 -22.20
CA TYR A 87 -1.34 -6.62 -21.85
C TYR A 87 -0.67 -5.69 -20.83
N LEU A 88 -1.48 -4.89 -20.12
CA LEU A 88 -1.02 -3.83 -19.22
C LEU A 88 0.02 -4.35 -18.21
N PHE A 89 -0.31 -5.41 -17.47
CA PHE A 89 0.56 -5.95 -16.43
C PHE A 89 1.68 -6.84 -16.96
N ASP A 90 1.42 -7.58 -18.05
CA ASP A 90 2.36 -8.60 -18.55
C ASP A 90 3.64 -7.97 -19.11
N ARG A 91 3.52 -6.80 -19.75
CA ARG A 91 4.67 -6.03 -20.24
C ARG A 91 5.49 -5.39 -19.12
N CYS A 92 4.91 -5.25 -17.93
CA CYS A 92 5.53 -4.57 -16.80
C CYS A 92 5.98 -5.52 -15.66
N ARG A 93 5.90 -6.85 -15.85
CA ARG A 93 6.30 -7.86 -14.82
C ARG A 93 7.74 -7.70 -14.32
N LYS A 94 8.66 -7.21 -15.15
CA LYS A 94 10.04 -6.94 -14.73
C LYS A 94 10.07 -5.88 -13.62
N PHE A 95 9.39 -4.76 -13.82
CA PHE A 95 9.33 -3.67 -12.85
C PHE A 95 8.54 -4.05 -11.60
N GLU A 96 7.46 -4.82 -11.77
CA GLU A 96 6.72 -5.41 -10.64
C GLU A 96 7.64 -6.23 -9.72
N ARG A 97 8.48 -7.10 -10.29
CA ARG A 97 9.43 -7.92 -9.51
C ARG A 97 10.45 -7.06 -8.77
N ASN A 98 10.95 -5.98 -9.38
CA ASN A 98 11.88 -5.06 -8.73
C ASN A 98 11.25 -4.41 -7.50
N LEU A 99 10.02 -3.91 -7.62
CA LEU A 99 9.28 -3.31 -6.50
C LEU A 99 9.05 -4.32 -5.37
N VAL A 100 8.61 -5.54 -5.71
CA VAL A 100 8.42 -6.61 -4.73
C VAL A 100 9.73 -6.96 -4.03
N SER A 101 10.84 -7.04 -4.78
CA SER A 101 12.16 -7.33 -4.22
C SER A 101 12.62 -6.27 -3.23
N CYS A 102 12.54 -4.98 -3.60
CA CYS A 102 12.91 -3.87 -2.70
C CYS A 102 12.13 -3.95 -1.38
N ARG A 103 10.80 -4.12 -1.48
CA ARG A 103 9.91 -4.19 -0.33
C ARG A 103 10.18 -5.40 0.57
N SER A 104 10.50 -6.55 0.00
CA SER A 104 10.89 -7.74 0.75
C SER A 104 12.19 -7.54 1.54
N SER A 105 13.17 -6.83 0.96
CA SER A 105 14.41 -6.48 1.66
C SER A 105 14.13 -5.58 2.87
N ILE A 106 13.39 -4.48 2.67
CA ILE A 106 13.02 -3.56 3.75
C ILE A 106 12.23 -4.25 4.86
N GLN A 107 11.34 -5.18 4.53
CA GLN A 107 10.57 -5.90 5.55
C GLN A 107 11.44 -6.84 6.40
N SER A 108 12.51 -7.39 5.82
CA SER A 108 13.47 -8.20 6.56
C SER A 108 14.31 -7.38 7.55
N GLU A 109 14.70 -6.17 7.15
CA GLU A 109 15.43 -5.21 8.00
C GLU A 109 14.58 -4.74 9.18
N ASN A 110 13.34 -4.31 8.92
CA ASN A 110 12.41 -3.90 9.97
C ASN A 110 12.13 -5.03 10.98
N ARG A 111 12.05 -6.27 10.51
CA ARG A 111 11.88 -7.43 11.39
C ARG A 111 13.11 -7.67 12.26
N ALA A 112 14.32 -7.51 11.70
CA ALA A 112 15.56 -7.63 12.46
C ALA A 112 15.68 -6.54 13.54
N GLU A 113 15.38 -5.28 13.19
CA GLU A 113 15.37 -4.16 14.14
C GLU A 113 14.35 -4.34 15.26
N THR A 114 13.14 -4.86 14.95
CA THR A 114 12.10 -5.11 15.96
C THR A 114 12.57 -6.16 16.97
N ILE A 115 13.25 -7.21 16.51
CA ILE A 115 13.81 -8.25 17.39
C ILE A 115 14.90 -7.65 18.29
N GLU A 116 15.74 -6.77 17.76
CA GLU A 116 16.80 -6.11 18.52
C GLU A 116 16.24 -5.15 19.59
N LYS A 117 15.25 -4.32 19.23
CA LYS A 117 14.57 -3.40 20.17
C LYS A 117 13.85 -4.14 21.29
N ASN A 118 13.22 -5.28 20.99
CA ASN A 118 12.57 -6.11 21.99
C ASN A 118 13.58 -6.73 22.98
N LYS A 119 14.76 -7.16 22.51
CA LYS A 119 15.84 -7.65 23.40
C LYS A 119 16.35 -6.55 24.35
N THR A 120 16.49 -5.32 23.87
CA THR A 120 16.95 -4.17 24.69
C THR A 120 15.88 -3.71 25.69
N SER A 121 14.59 -3.85 25.35
CA SER A 121 13.48 -3.57 26.27
C SER A 121 13.36 -4.61 27.38
N GLU A 122 13.55 -5.91 27.07
CA GLU A 122 13.53 -6.99 28.08
C GLU A 122 14.68 -6.86 29.08
N ALA A 123 15.84 -6.33 28.67
CA ALA A 123 16.95 -6.06 29.58
C ALA A 123 16.68 -4.92 30.58
N SER A 124 15.80 -3.97 30.23
CA SER A 124 15.43 -2.83 31.10
C SER A 124 14.27 -3.13 32.06
N THR A 125 13.59 -4.27 31.92
CA THR A 125 12.40 -4.61 32.74
C THR A 125 12.70 -5.60 33.89
N ASN A 126 13.93 -6.10 33.98
CA ASN A 126 14.39 -7.07 34.99
C ASN A 126 15.44 -6.48 35.97
N SER A 127 15.40 -5.18 36.25
CA SER A 127 16.20 -4.51 37.30
C SER A 127 15.32 -3.73 38.26
#